data_AF-A0A3Q9I814-F1
#
_entry.id   AF-A0A3Q9I814-F1
#
_cell.length_a   1.000
_cell.length_b   1.000
_cell.length_c   1.000
_cell.angle_alpha   90.00
_cell.angle_beta   90.00
_cell.angle_gamma   90.00
#
_symmetry.space_group_name_H-M   'P 1'
#
loop_
_entity.id
_entity.type
_entity.pdbx_description
1 polymer ?
#
loop_
_entity_poly.entity_id
_entity_poly.type
_entity_poly.pdbx_seq_one_letter_code
_entity_poly.pdbx_strand_id
1 'polypeptide(L)'
;MKHNIIPDKWKWTGIVTIGGILIGAGLADCLFAMNQLDLNQIARGLTIFSAGLTILVIMDNSKTQKNTEKIQQEAQLRLEKVEEQLNTIYQSQQMTEEQVREIKELLKKTNS
;
A
#
# COMPACT_ATOMS: atom_id res chain seq x y z
N MET A 1 -22.25 3.68 -14.96
CA MET A 1 -21.38 3.79 -13.77
C MET A 1 -22.13 3.23 -12.58
N LYS A 2 -21.77 2.02 -12.11
CA LYS A 2 -22.43 1.39 -10.95
C LYS A 2 -21.98 2.10 -9.67
N HIS A 3 -22.92 2.78 -9.01
CA HIS A 3 -22.75 3.37 -7.69
C HIS A 3 -22.45 2.26 -6.67
N ASN A 4 -21.23 2.22 -6.13
CA ASN A 4 -20.96 1.50 -4.88
C ASN A 4 -21.50 2.35 -3.73
N ILE A 5 -22.74 2.07 -3.31
CA ILE A 5 -23.50 2.85 -2.31
C ILE A 5 -22.94 2.68 -0.88
N ILE A 6 -21.99 1.78 -0.67
CA ILE A 6 -21.37 1.57 0.64
C ILE A 6 -19.95 2.14 0.61
N PRO A 7 -19.62 3.14 1.45
CA PRO A 7 -18.25 3.62 1.59
C PRO A 7 -17.34 2.44 1.92
N ASP A 8 -16.19 2.31 1.24
CA ASP A 8 -15.22 1.23 1.51
C ASP A 8 -14.96 1.07 3.01
N LYS A 9 -14.86 2.20 3.73
CA LYS A 9 -14.71 2.25 5.19
C LYS A 9 -15.77 1.44 5.94
N TRP A 10 -17.05 1.54 5.55
CA TRP A 10 -18.14 0.79 6.17
C TRP A 10 -18.11 -0.70 5.82
N LYS A 11 -17.68 -1.05 4.60
CA LYS A 11 -17.49 -2.44 4.19
C LYS A 11 -16.39 -3.11 5.01
N TRP A 12 -15.25 -2.42 5.19
CA TRP A 12 -14.14 -2.91 6.00
C TRP A 12 -14.52 -3.03 7.47
N THR A 13 -15.14 -2.01 8.06
CA THR A 13 -15.63 -2.08 9.45
C THR A 13 -16.58 -3.26 9.65
N GLY A 14 -17.51 -3.51 8.73
CA GLY A 14 -18.41 -4.66 8.80
C GLY A 14 -17.68 -6.01 8.78
N ILE A 15 -16.65 -6.16 7.94
CA ILE A 15 -15.83 -7.37 7.88
C ILE A 15 -15.03 -7.57 9.16
N VAL A 16 -14.44 -6.51 9.75
CA VAL A 16 -13.78 -6.56 11.06
C VAL A 16 -14.74 -7.08 12.12
N THR A 17 -15.95 -6.52 12.16
CA THR A 17 -16.96 -6.85 13.16
C THR A 17 -17.40 -8.32 13.04
N ILE A 18 -17.61 -8.83 11.83
CA ILE A 18 -17.95 -10.24 11.60
C ILE A 18 -16.81 -11.15 12.07
N GLY A 19 -15.56 -10.83 11.72
CA GLY A 19 -14.40 -11.60 12.17
C GLY A 19 -14.27 -11.64 13.69
N GLY A 20 -14.47 -10.50 14.36
CA GLY A 20 -14.44 -10.39 15.82
C GLY A 20 -15.57 -11.17 16.51
N ILE A 21 -16.79 -11.14 15.95
CA ILE A 21 -17.92 -11.92 16.46
C ILE A 21 -17.65 -13.42 16.33
N LEU A 22 -17.09 -13.88 15.21
CA LEU A 22 -16.74 -15.28 14.99
C LEU A 22 -15.67 -15.77 15.97
N ILE A 23 -14.64 -14.95 16.24
CA ILE A 23 -13.64 -15.24 17.27
C ILE A 23 -14.30 -15.40 18.64
N GLY A 24 -15.17 -14.46 19.02
CA GLY A 24 -15.88 -14.50 20.30
C GLY A 24 -16.80 -15.72 20.43
N ALA A 25 -17.56 -16.03 19.39
CA ALA A 25 -18.44 -17.20 19.36
C ALA A 25 -17.65 -18.51 19.44
N GLY A 26 -16.57 -18.65 18.66
CA GLY A 26 -15.73 -19.84 18.68
C GLY A 26 -15.03 -20.05 20.03
N LEU A 27 -14.59 -18.98 20.69
CA LEU A 27 -14.03 -19.05 22.05
C LEU A 27 -15.09 -19.45 23.09
N ALA A 28 -16.29 -18.87 23.01
CA ALA A 28 -17.38 -19.20 23.93
C ALA A 28 -17.81 -20.66 23.79
N ASP A 29 -17.98 -21.16 22.57
CA ASP A 29 -18.31 -22.55 22.30
C ASP A 29 -17.21 -23.51 22.78
N CYS A 30 -15.93 -23.18 22.56
CA CYS A 30 -14.82 -23.97 23.08
C CYS A 30 -14.78 -24.02 24.62
N LEU A 31 -14.95 -22.87 25.30
CA LEU A 31 -14.90 -22.79 26.77
C LEU A 31 -16.07 -23.54 27.41
N PHE A 32 -17.28 -23.43 26.83
CA PHE A 32 -18.46 -24.11 27.32
C PHE A 32 -18.34 -25.63 27.10
N ALA A 33 -17.83 -26.05 25.94
CA ALA A 33 -17.61 -27.46 25.62
C ALA A 33 -16.47 -28.11 26.41
N MET A 34 -15.41 -27.35 26.75
CA MET A 34 -14.35 -27.82 27.65
C MET A 34 -14.88 -28.19 29.04
N ASN A 35 -15.85 -27.42 29.55
CA ASN A 35 -16.52 -27.75 30.80
C ASN A 35 -17.41 -29.01 30.71
N GLN A 36 -17.83 -29.40 29.49
CA GLN A 36 -18.65 -30.58 29.23
C GLN A 36 -17.87 -31.78 28.66
N LEU A 37 -16.54 -31.64 28.48
CA LEU A 37 -15.67 -32.63 27.82
C LEU A 37 -16.16 -33.09 26.43
N ASP A 38 -16.91 -32.23 25.72
CA ASP A 38 -17.41 -32.53 24.36
C ASP A 38 -16.38 -32.13 23.31
N LEU A 39 -15.58 -33.11 22.89
CA LEU A 39 -14.49 -32.94 21.92
C LEU A 39 -14.99 -32.45 20.55
N ASN A 40 -16.22 -32.79 20.16
CA ASN A 40 -16.79 -32.41 18.86
C ASN A 40 -17.22 -30.94 18.86
N GLN A 41 -17.78 -30.46 19.97
CA GLN A 41 -18.07 -29.03 20.13
C GLN A 41 -16.80 -28.17 20.22
N ILE A 42 -15.74 -28.68 20.86
CA ILE A 42 -14.43 -28.00 20.85
C ILE A 42 -13.89 -27.86 19.42
N ALA A 43 -13.92 -28.94 18.62
CA ALA A 43 -13.47 -28.87 17.23
C ALA A 43 -14.28 -27.86 16.39
N ARG A 44 -15.59 -27.78 16.62
CA ARG A 44 -16.47 -26.81 15.97
C ARG A 44 -16.15 -25.37 16.40
N GLY A 45 -15.99 -25.12 17.69
CA GLY A 45 -15.61 -23.81 18.22
C GLY A 45 -14.26 -23.34 17.70
N LEU A 46 -13.27 -24.24 17.63
CA LEU A 46 -11.93 -23.95 17.10
C LEU A 46 -11.98 -23.58 15.61
N THR A 47 -12.83 -24.26 14.84
CA THR A 47 -13.03 -23.98 13.41
C THR A 47 -13.63 -22.59 13.21
N ILE A 48 -14.68 -22.24 13.97
CA ILE A 48 -15.32 -20.92 13.90
C ILE A 48 -14.33 -19.81 14.31
N PHE A 49 -13.55 -20.06 15.37
CA PHE A 49 -12.48 -19.17 15.81
C PHE A 49 -11.41 -18.95 14.73
N SER A 50 -10.92 -20.03 14.11
CA SER A 50 -9.91 -19.95 13.04
C SER A 50 -10.41 -19.20 11.80
N ALA A 51 -11.70 -19.33 11.46
CA ALA A 51 -12.32 -18.59 10.37
C ALA A 51 -12.37 -17.08 10.67
N GLY A 52 -12.74 -16.72 11.90
CA GLY A 52 -12.72 -15.32 12.35
C GLY A 52 -11.33 -14.70 12.31
N LEU A 53 -10.31 -15.43 12.79
CA LEU A 53 -8.90 -15.01 12.72
C LEU A 53 -8.41 -14.80 11.28
N THR A 54 -8.72 -15.73 10.39
CA THR A 54 -8.31 -15.67 8.99
C THR A 54 -8.88 -14.42 8.30
N ILE A 55 -10.15 -14.09 8.57
CA ILE A 55 -10.78 -12.87 8.05
C ILE A 55 -10.03 -11.62 8.54
N LEU A 56 -9.64 -11.56 9.81
CA LEU A 56 -8.89 -10.43 10.35
C LEU A 56 -7.49 -10.29 9.73
N VAL A 57 -6.74 -11.39 9.59
CA VAL A 57 -5.38 -11.37 9.02
C VAL A 57 -5.38 -10.95 7.56
N ILE A 58 -6.28 -11.51 6.74
CA ILE A 58 -6.38 -11.15 5.32
C ILE A 58 -6.72 -9.66 5.15
N MET A 59 -7.61 -9.15 6.00
CA MET A 59 -7.98 -7.74 5.99
C MET A 59 -6.83 -6.82 6.39
N ASP A 60 -6.08 -7.16 7.44
CA ASP A 60 -4.93 -6.35 7.87
C ASP A 60 -3.82 -6.31 6.81
N ASN A 61 -3.57 -7.47 6.18
CA ASN A 61 -2.67 -7.57 5.03
C ASN A 61 -3.16 -6.73 3.85
N SER A 62 -4.47 -6.76 3.53
CA SER A 62 -5.04 -5.96 2.44
C SER A 62 -4.94 -4.45 2.69
N LYS A 63 -5.13 -4.01 3.94
CA LYS A 63 -4.98 -2.61 4.34
C LYS A 63 -3.52 -2.16 4.22
N THR A 64 -2.59 -3.01 4.65
CA THR A 64 -1.15 -2.75 4.54
C THR A 64 -0.71 -2.67 3.08
N GLN A 65 -1.14 -3.63 2.25
CA GLN A 65 -0.84 -3.66 0.82
C GLN A 65 -1.31 -2.39 0.09
N LYS A 66 -2.55 -1.93 0.35
CA LYS A 66 -3.05 -0.68 -0.24
C LYS A 66 -2.26 0.55 0.19
N ASN A 67 -1.75 0.59 1.42
CA ASN A 67 -0.92 1.70 1.88
C ASN A 67 0.46 1.67 1.21
N THR A 68 1.06 0.49 1.08
CA THR A 68 2.33 0.32 0.36
C THR A 68 2.20 0.70 -1.11
N GLU A 69 1.12 0.31 -1.79
CA GLU A 69 0.85 0.72 -3.17
C GLU A 69 0.78 2.23 -3.33
N LYS A 70 0.09 2.93 -2.41
CA LYS A 70 0.02 4.39 -2.44
C LYS A 70 1.38 5.05 -2.27
N ILE A 71 2.17 4.56 -1.30
CA ILE A 71 3.53 5.06 -1.07
C ILE A 71 4.40 4.82 -2.30
N GLN A 72 4.27 3.65 -2.94
CA GLN A 72 5.02 3.31 -4.15
C GLN A 72 4.64 4.21 -5.33
N GLN A 73 3.35 4.49 -5.54
CA GLN A 73 2.90 5.43 -6.57
C GLN A 73 3.42 6.85 -6.31
N GLU A 74 3.36 7.31 -5.06
CA GLU A 74 3.84 8.64 -4.71
C GLU A 74 5.36 8.76 -4.89
N ALA A 75 6.10 7.69 -4.55
CA ALA A 75 7.53 7.62 -4.78
C ALA A 75 7.89 7.62 -6.27
N GLN A 76 7.15 6.88 -7.11
CA GLN A 76 7.33 6.89 -8.55
C GLN A 76 7.10 8.29 -9.14
N LEU A 77 6.05 8.98 -8.72
CA LEU A 77 5.74 10.33 -9.19
C LEU A 77 6.80 11.34 -8.76
N ARG A 78 7.41 11.16 -7.58
CA ARG A 78 8.56 11.98 -7.14
C ARG A 78 9.81 11.68 -7.94
N LEU A 79 10.08 10.40 -8.23
CA LEU A 79 11.21 9.98 -9.07
C LEU A 79 11.09 10.56 -10.48
N GLU A 80 9.91 10.50 -11.09
CA GLU A 80 9.64 11.07 -12.41
C GLU A 80 9.92 12.58 -12.45
N LYS A 81 9.48 13.32 -11.42
CA LYS A 81 9.79 14.76 -11.29
C LYS A 81 11.29 15.04 -11.14
N VAL A 82 11.99 14.22 -10.37
CA VAL A 82 13.45 14.36 -10.19
C VAL A 82 14.16 14.07 -11.50
N GLU A 83 13.73 13.05 -12.24
CA GLU A 83 14.28 12.71 -13.56
C GLU A 83 14.07 13.85 -14.57
N GLU A 84 12.88 14.45 -14.59
CA GLU A 84 12.59 15.62 -15.44
C GLU A 84 13.49 16.82 -15.08
N GLN A 85 13.66 17.11 -13.79
CA GLN A 85 14.58 18.16 -13.33
C GLN A 85 16.03 17.85 -13.71
N LEU A 86 16.47 16.60 -13.59
CA LEU A 86 17.83 16.20 -13.96
C LEU A 86 18.06 16.36 -15.46
N ASN A 87 17.07 16.02 -16.29
CA ASN A 87 17.13 16.18 -17.73
C ASN A 87 17.22 17.66 -18.14
N THR A 88 16.44 18.53 -17.51
CA THR A 88 16.53 19.99 -17.78
C THR A 88 17.89 20.58 -17.37
N ILE A 89 18.47 20.11 -16.25
CA ILE A 89 19.83 20.51 -15.84
C ILE A 89 20.85 20.03 -16.88
N TYR A 90 20.74 18.77 -17.33
CA TYR A 90 21.64 18.22 -18.34
C TYR A 90 21.60 19.02 -19.65
N GLN A 91 20.40 19.35 -20.15
CA GLN A 91 20.23 20.20 -21.33
C GLN A 91 20.81 21.61 -21.12
N SER A 92 20.61 22.18 -19.93
CA SER A 92 21.17 23.49 -19.60
C SER A 92 22.70 23.48 -19.55
N GLN A 93 23.30 22.40 -19.04
CA GLN A 93 24.76 22.22 -19.05
C GLN A 93 25.29 22.13 -20.50
N GLN A 94 24.63 21.35 -21.35
CA GLN A 94 25.04 21.20 -22.75
C GLN A 94 24.98 22.54 -23.50
N MET A 95 23.90 23.31 -23.31
CA MET A 95 23.78 24.66 -23.89
C MET A 95 24.86 25.61 -23.35
N THR A 96 25.19 25.51 -22.06
CA THR A 96 26.24 26.33 -21.45
C THR A 96 27.61 25.98 -22.02
N GLU A 97 27.90 24.70 -22.24
CA GLU A 97 29.15 24.27 -22.88
C GLU A 97 29.26 24.77 -24.32
N GLU A 98 28.17 24.74 -25.10
CA GLU A 98 28.14 25.30 -26.45
C GLU A 98 28.39 26.81 -26.46
N GLN A 99 27.72 27.57 -25.58
CA GLN A 99 27.94 29.01 -25.47
C GLN A 99 29.38 29.35 -25.05
N VAL A 100 29.94 28.62 -24.11
CA VAL A 100 31.34 28.79 -23.70
C VAL A 100 32.29 28.52 -24.87
N ARG A 101 32.00 27.50 -25.67
CA ARG A 101 32.81 27.17 -26.86
C ARG A 101 32.73 28.27 -27.92
N GLU A 102 31.54 28.78 -28.21
CA GLU A 102 31.35 29.89 -29.15
C GLU A 102 32.07 31.16 -28.70
N ILE A 103 31.95 31.54 -27.42
CA ILE A 103 32.67 32.69 -26.86
C ILE A 103 34.19 32.52 -27.01
N LYS A 104 34.70 31.31 -26.76
CA LYS A 104 36.13 31.01 -26.90
C LYS A 104 36.61 31.10 -28.34
N GLU A 105 35.79 30.70 -29.31
CA GLU A 105 36.08 30.83 -30.74
C GLU A 105 36.03 32.29 -31.21
N LEU A 106 35.04 33.06 -30.76
CA LEU A 106 34.95 34.51 -31.05
C LEU A 106 36.15 35.27 -30.47
N LEU A 107 36.55 35.00 -29.22
CA LEU A 107 37.75 35.59 -28.61
C LEU A 107 39.03 35.25 -29.39
N LYS A 108 39.14 34.02 -29.92
CA LYS A 108 40.27 33.62 -30.76
C LYS A 108 40.31 34.39 -32.08
N LYS A 109 39.15 34.66 -32.69
CA LYS A 109 39.03 35.43 -33.93
C LYS A 109 39.37 36.91 -33.74
N THR A 110 39.05 37.49 -32.59
CA THR A 110 39.33 38.91 -32.28
C THR A 110 40.81 39.17 -31.94
N ASN A 111 41.54 38.15 -31.47
CA ASN A 111 42.96 38.24 -31.13
C ASN A 111 43.92 37.84 -32.26
N SER A 112 43.40 37.57 -33.46
CA SER A 112 44.18 37.29 -34.68
C SER A 112 43.99 38.38 -35.72
#